data_AF-A0AAW6U0J2-F1
#
_entry.id   AF-A0AAW6U0J2-F1
#
_cell.length_a   1.000
_cell.length_b   1.000
_cell.length_c   1.000
_cell.angle_alpha   90.00
_cell.angle_beta   90.00
_cell.angle_gamma   90.00
#
_symmetry.space_group_name_H-M   'P 1'
#
loop_
_entity.id
_entity.type
_entity.pdbx_description
1 polymer ?
#
loop_
_entity_poly.entity_id
_entity_poly.type
_entity_poly.pdbx_seq_one_letter_code
_entity_poly.pdbx_strand_id
1 'polypeptide(L)'
;MASSMPVYLYKAKDKECDCDCCKQGIEVIQRLDEAAFEKCPKCGRPVTKAVVPFSPGLSRTSLDDRAKEKGMHKFKRLCQGEYEKMF
;
A
#
# COMPACT_ATOMS: atom_id res chain seq x y z
N MET A 1 -6.71 22.76 -9.88
CA MET A 1 -6.34 21.35 -10.17
C MET A 1 -5.85 20.76 -8.87
N ALA A 2 -6.48 19.71 -8.35
CA ALA A 2 -6.05 19.10 -7.10
C ALA A 2 -4.77 18.31 -7.36
N SER A 3 -3.60 18.92 -7.13
CA SER A 3 -2.35 18.17 -7.02
C SER A 3 -2.52 17.21 -5.85
N SER A 4 -2.60 15.90 -6.14
CA SER A 4 -2.48 14.92 -5.08
C SER A 4 -1.13 15.16 -4.39
N MET A 5 -1.14 15.17 -3.06
CA MET A 5 0.06 15.24 -2.24
C MET A 5 0.36 13.81 -1.74
N PRO A 6 0.89 12.92 -2.60
CA PRO A 6 1.23 11.58 -2.17
C PRO A 6 2.33 11.60 -1.12
N VAL A 7 2.34 10.52 -0.33
CA VAL A 7 3.48 10.18 0.51
C VAL A 7 4.47 9.37 -0.32
N TYR A 8 5.72 9.81 -0.35
CA TYR A 8 6.84 9.04 -0.90
C TYR A 8 7.76 8.58 0.22
N LEU A 9 8.27 7.35 0.11
CA LEU A 9 9.29 6.82 1.00
C LEU A 9 10.67 7.01 0.38
N TYR A 10 11.61 7.54 1.16
CA TYR A 10 13.02 7.68 0.78
C TYR A 10 13.90 6.85 1.71
N LYS A 11 14.95 6.22 1.17
CA LYS A 11 15.95 5.46 1.95
C LYS A 11 17.37 5.86 1.57
N ALA A 12 18.32 5.56 2.44
CA ALA A 12 19.73 5.71 2.15
C ALA A 12 20.09 5.07 0.80
N LYS A 13 20.86 5.79 -0.02
CA LYS A 13 21.38 5.24 -1.28
C LYS A 13 22.36 4.09 -1.03
N ASP A 14 23.17 4.24 0.02
CA ASP A 14 24.15 3.26 0.44
C ASP A 14 23.54 2.25 1.42
N LYS A 15 23.87 0.97 1.25
CA LYS A 15 23.43 -0.11 2.15
C LYS A 15 24.05 0.02 3.54
N GLU A 16 25.25 0.59 3.62
CA GLU A 16 25.97 0.90 4.86
C GLU A 16 25.64 2.34 5.30
N CYS A 17 24.40 2.56 5.78
CA CYS A 17 24.00 3.80 6.49
C CYS A 17 23.90 3.48 8.00
N ASP A 18 24.69 4.20 8.81
CA ASP A 18 24.67 4.09 10.28
C ASP A 18 23.54 4.93 10.91
N CYS A 19 22.86 5.76 10.11
CA CYS A 19 21.82 6.63 10.60
C CYS A 19 20.46 5.93 10.57
N ASP A 20 19.84 5.78 11.74
CA ASP A 20 18.53 5.11 11.85
C ASP A 20 17.44 5.74 10.98
N CYS A 21 17.50 7.07 10.77
CA CYS A 21 16.54 7.80 9.95
C CYS A 21 16.63 7.42 8.46
N CYS A 22 17.82 7.49 7.83
CA CYS A 22 17.98 7.07 6.43
C CYS A 22 17.84 5.56 6.23
N LYS A 23 18.22 4.77 7.25
CA LYS A 23 18.20 3.32 7.21
C LYS A 23 16.78 2.75 7.29
N GLN A 24 15.94 3.26 8.20
CA GLN A 24 14.55 2.82 8.35
C GLN A 24 13.68 3.32 7.20
N GLY A 25 13.89 4.58 6.79
CA GLY A 25 13.16 5.24 5.72
C GLY A 25 12.47 6.52 6.20
N ILE A 26 12.33 7.47 5.30
CA ILE A 26 11.76 8.79 5.54
C ILE A 26 10.52 8.93 4.68
N GLU A 27 9.38 9.15 5.32
CA GLU A 27 8.12 9.43 4.64
C GLU A 27 7.99 10.94 4.42
N VAL A 28 7.81 11.34 3.17
CA VAL A 28 7.71 12.75 2.79
C VAL A 28 6.44 12.94 1.99
N ILE A 29 5.59 13.87 2.45
CA ILE A 29 4.45 14.35 1.67
C ILE A 29 5.01 15.33 0.64
N GLN A 30 4.88 15.01 -0.64
CA GLN A 30 5.48 15.79 -1.72
C GLN A 30 4.49 15.90 -2.88
N ARG A 31 4.49 17.04 -3.59
CA ARG A 31 3.68 17.17 -4.81
C ARG A 31 4.29 16.38 -5.97
N LEU A 32 3.46 15.94 -6.91
CA LEU A 32 3.92 15.21 -8.10
C LEU A 32 4.93 15.98 -8.96
N ASP A 33 4.84 17.31 -8.98
CA ASP A 33 5.66 18.24 -9.76
C ASP A 33 6.87 18.80 -8.99
N GLU A 34 7.04 18.40 -7.73
CA GLU A 34 8.11 18.89 -6.86
C GLU A 34 9.41 18.08 -7.04
N ALA A 35 10.55 18.74 -6.90
CA ALA A 35 11.86 18.10 -7.05
C ALA A 35 12.07 17.01 -5.98
N ALA A 36 12.72 15.91 -6.37
CA ALA A 36 12.91 14.77 -5.49
C ALA A 36 13.71 15.13 -4.23
N PHE A 37 13.37 14.48 -3.11
CA PHE A 37 14.11 14.64 -1.86
C PHE A 37 15.45 13.89 -1.91
N GLU A 38 16.57 14.61 -1.89
CA GLU A 38 17.90 14.02 -2.15
C GLU A 38 18.77 13.82 -0.90
N LYS A 39 18.50 14.50 0.21
CA LYS A 39 19.37 14.48 1.40
C LYS A 39 18.59 14.20 2.69
N CYS A 40 19.11 13.31 3.52
CA CYS A 40 18.54 13.04 4.84
C CYS A 40 18.62 14.31 5.73
N PRO A 41 17.54 14.72 6.42
CA PRO A 41 17.55 15.92 7.25
C PRO A 41 18.35 15.74 8.55
N LYS A 42 18.61 14.49 8.96
CA LYS A 42 19.35 14.17 10.20
C LYS A 42 20.87 14.06 9.98
N CYS A 43 21.30 13.44 8.88
CA CYS A 43 22.72 13.15 8.64
C CYS A 43 23.29 13.75 7.34
N GLY A 44 22.47 14.36 6.49
CA GLY A 44 22.89 14.97 5.22
C GLY A 44 23.30 13.99 4.12
N ARG A 45 23.33 12.68 4.40
CA ARG A 45 23.68 11.64 3.41
C ARG A 45 22.64 11.56 2.28
N PRO A 46 23.05 11.12 1.07
CA PRO A 46 22.15 11.00 -0.06
C PRO A 46 21.08 9.93 0.16
N VAL A 47 19.83 10.28 -0.16
CA VAL A 47 18.68 9.38 -0.13
C VAL A 47 18.05 9.26 -1.52
N THR A 48 17.35 8.16 -1.74
CA THR A 48 16.70 7.80 -3.01
C THR A 48 15.30 7.29 -2.72
N LYS A 49 14.39 7.51 -3.67
CA LYS A 49 12.99 7.09 -3.56
C LYS A 49 12.93 5.56 -3.52
N ALA A 50 12.40 5.02 -2.43
CA ALA A 50 12.29 3.60 -2.20
C ALA A 50 11.00 3.06 -2.82
N VAL A 51 11.11 1.97 -3.58
CA VAL A 51 9.95 1.17 -3.99
C VAL A 51 9.55 0.33 -2.79
N VAL A 52 8.39 0.62 -2.21
CA VAL A 52 7.83 -0.20 -1.14
C VAL A 52 7.26 -1.48 -1.74
N PRO A 53 7.62 -2.67 -1.22
CA PRO A 53 6.96 -3.90 -1.62
C PRO A 53 5.52 -3.85 -1.09
N PHE A 54 4.57 -3.52 -1.96
CA PHE A 54 3.16 -3.70 -1.68
C PHE A 54 2.78 -5.14 -2.05
N SER A 55 2.55 -5.97 -1.05
CA SER A 55 1.99 -7.31 -1.24
C SER A 55 0.51 -7.26 -0.85
N PRO A 56 -0.43 -7.10 -1.79
CA PRO A 56 -1.82 -7.35 -1.48
C PRO A 56 -1.91 -8.83 -1.14
N GLY A 57 -2.14 -9.18 0.12
CA GLY A 57 -2.14 -10.58 0.55
C GLY A 57 -3.06 -11.40 -0.34
N LEU A 58 -2.49 -12.31 -1.16
CA LEU A 58 -3.29 -13.18 -2.01
C LEU A 58 -4.00 -14.19 -1.12
N SER A 59 -5.32 -14.10 -1.03
CA SER A 59 -6.13 -15.15 -0.44
C SER A 59 -6.04 -16.41 -1.31
N ARG A 60 -5.60 -17.53 -0.73
CA ARG A 60 -5.57 -18.83 -1.42
C ARG A 60 -6.96 -19.40 -1.72
N THR A 61 -7.99 -18.86 -1.09
CA THR A 61 -9.39 -19.28 -1.20
C THR A 61 -10.26 -18.09 -1.58
N SER A 62 -11.33 -18.34 -2.33
CA SER A 62 -12.28 -17.28 -2.68
C SER A 62 -13.08 -16.84 -1.44
N LEU A 63 -13.68 -15.66 -1.51
CA LEU A 63 -14.59 -15.19 -0.46
C LEU A 63 -15.79 -16.12 -0.30
N ASP A 64 -16.23 -16.74 -1.39
CA ASP A 64 -17.37 -17.66 -1.41
C ASP A 64 -17.04 -18.98 -0.70
N ASP A 65 -15.83 -19.52 -0.88
CA ASP A 65 -15.38 -20.74 -0.20
C ASP A 65 -15.39 -20.55 1.33
N ARG A 66 -14.84 -19.43 1.80
CA ARG A 66 -14.81 -19.06 3.23
C ARG A 66 -16.20 -18.84 3.80
N ALA A 67 -17.09 -18.25 3.01
CA ALA A 67 -18.48 -18.03 3.39
C ALA A 67 -19.22 -19.36 3.57
N LYS A 68 -19.04 -20.31 2.65
CA LYS A 68 -19.57 -21.69 2.76
C LYS A 68 -19.07 -22.40 4.00
N GLU A 69 -17.75 -22.40 4.23
CA GLU A 69 -17.12 -23.04 5.39
C GLU A 69 -17.67 -22.50 6.73
N LYS A 70 -17.99 -21.21 6.78
CA LYS A 70 -18.57 -20.55 7.95
C LYS A 70 -20.10 -20.69 8.05
N GLY A 71 -20.74 -21.41 7.14
CA GLY A 71 -22.20 -21.57 7.11
C GLY A 71 -22.97 -20.29 6.74
N MET A 72 -22.31 -19.34 6.07
CA MET A 72 -22.96 -18.12 5.60
C MET A 72 -23.79 -18.41 4.35
N HIS A 73 -24.95 -17.75 4.22
CA HIS A 73 -25.77 -17.87 3.04
C HIS A 73 -25.55 -16.73 2.05
N LYS A 74 -25.42 -17.05 0.76
CA LYS A 74 -25.30 -16.06 -0.32
C LYS A 74 -26.54 -16.10 -1.19
N PHE A 75 -27.20 -14.96 -1.33
CA PHE A 75 -28.37 -14.80 -2.18
C PHE A 75 -28.05 -13.91 -3.37
N LYS A 76 -28.39 -14.37 -4.58
CA LYS A 76 -28.30 -13.58 -5.80
C LYS A 76 -29.69 -13.06 -6.16
N ARG A 77 -29.82 -11.74 -6.31
CA ARG A 77 -31.07 -11.12 -6.72
C ARG A 77 -31.30 -11.38 -8.21
N LEU A 78 -32.43 -12.00 -8.56
CA LEU A 78 -32.81 -12.28 -9.95
C LEU A 78 -33.67 -11.13 -10.50
N CYS A 79 -34.80 -10.85 -9.84
CA CYS A 79 -35.77 -9.82 -10.23
C CYS A 79 -36.35 -9.11 -8.99
N GLN A 80 -37.27 -8.14 -9.17
CA GLN A 80 -37.92 -7.41 -8.06
C GLN A 80 -38.59 -8.39 -7.06
N GLY A 81 -37.91 -8.64 -5.94
CA GLY A 81 -38.41 -9.47 -4.83
C GLY A 81 -37.94 -10.92 -4.83
N GLU A 82 -37.32 -11.39 -5.92
CA GLU A 82 -36.90 -12.79 -6.06
C GLU A 82 -35.39 -12.94 -5.87
N TYR A 83 -35.03 -13.88 -5.01
CA TYR A 83 -33.65 -14.17 -4.63
C TYR A 83 -33.38 -15.68 -4.74
N GLU A 84 -32.29 -16.03 -5.40
CA GLU A 84 -31.81 -17.40 -5.50
C GLU A 84 -30.72 -17.65 -4.45
N LYS A 85 -30.87 -18.71 -3.65
CA LYS A 85 -29.85 -19.13 -2.69
C LYS A 85 -28.74 -19.88 -3.43
N MET A 86 -27.52 -19.36 -3.36
CA MET A 86 -26.36 -19.97 -3.99
C MET A 86 -25.69 -21.02 -3.09
N PHE A 87 -25.69 -20.79 -1.77
CA PHE A 87 -25.26 -21.68 -0.69
C PHE A 87 -25.69 -21.08 0.65
#